data_AF-A0AA95JDT3-F1
#
_entry.id   AF-A0AA95JDT3-F1
#
_cell.length_a   1.000
_cell.length_b   1.000
_cell.length_c   1.000
_cell.angle_alpha   90.00
_cell.angle_beta   90.00
_cell.angle_gamma   90.00
#
_symmetry.space_group_name_H-M   'P 1'
#
loop_
_entity.id
_entity.type
_entity.pdbx_description
1 polymer ?
#
loop_
_entity_poly.entity_id
_entity_poly.type
_entity_poly.pdbx_seq_one_letter_code
_entity_poly.pdbx_strand_id
1 'polypeptide(L)'
;MTKAAPRPNDPTDAPIRRRARHAVHAAIGAGIALYRRQTCLPRLLPLPPAELADESDAARRRIVARLARALRAERMRGRAGHWTYDLNRHIALHQAYEGERQHLRP
;
A
#
# COMPACT_ATOMS: atom_id res chain seq x y z
N MET A 1 -3.40 4.80 -42.80
CA MET A 1 -2.93 3.57 -42.15
C MET A 1 -3.19 3.67 -40.66
N THR A 2 -4.35 3.19 -40.19
CA THR A 2 -4.75 3.22 -38.79
C THR A 2 -4.13 2.03 -38.05
N LYS A 3 -3.22 2.30 -37.11
CA LYS A 3 -2.62 1.26 -36.25
C LYS A 3 -3.74 0.64 -35.41
N ALA A 4 -3.97 -0.66 -35.59
CA ALA A 4 -4.95 -1.41 -34.81
C ALA A 4 -4.66 -1.28 -33.30
N ALA A 5 -5.72 -1.14 -32.50
CA ALA A 5 -5.60 -1.07 -31.04
C ALA A 5 -4.95 -2.36 -30.49
N PRO A 6 -4.04 -2.26 -29.50
CA PRO A 6 -3.35 -3.42 -28.95
C PRO A 6 -4.36 -4.39 -28.31
N ARG A 7 -4.23 -5.69 -28.63
CA ARG A 7 -5.09 -6.73 -28.07
C ARG A 7 -4.71 -7.00 -26.61
N PRO A 8 -5.67 -7.16 -25.69
CA PRO A 8 -5.35 -7.56 -24.33
C PRO A 8 -4.63 -8.93 -24.35
N ASN A 9 -3.40 -8.95 -23.84
CA ASN A 9 -2.48 -10.11 -23.78
C ASN A 9 -1.68 -10.40 -25.05
N ASP A 10 -1.37 -9.39 -25.85
CA ASP A 10 -0.37 -9.50 -26.92
C ASP A 10 0.98 -9.97 -26.33
N PRO A 11 1.60 -11.05 -26.86
CA PRO A 11 2.92 -11.52 -26.40
C PRO A 11 4.02 -10.45 -26.53
N THR A 12 3.86 -9.48 -27.42
CA THR A 12 4.78 -8.34 -27.60
C THR A 12 4.74 -7.35 -26.42
N ASP A 13 3.66 -7.34 -25.63
CA ASP A 13 3.53 -6.54 -24.40
C ASP A 13 4.22 -7.20 -23.19
N ALA A 14 4.57 -8.49 -23.26
CA ALA A 14 5.21 -9.21 -22.17
C ALA A 14 6.43 -8.49 -21.56
N PRO A 15 7.39 -7.94 -22.35
CA PRO A 15 8.51 -7.18 -21.79
C PRO A 15 8.07 -5.90 -21.09
N ILE A 16 7.08 -5.17 -21.62
CA ILE A 16 6.55 -3.95 -21.00
C ILE A 16 5.85 -4.29 -19.69
N ARG A 17 4.99 -5.31 -19.66
CA ARG A 17 4.28 -5.78 -18.46
C ARG A 17 5.25 -6.24 -17.37
N ARG A 18 6.31 -6.96 -17.73
CA ARG A 18 7.37 -7.36 -16.80
C ARG A 18 8.07 -6.16 -16.18
N ARG A 19 8.48 -5.17 -17.00
CA ARG A 19 9.11 -3.93 -16.54
C ARG A 19 8.17 -3.12 -15.63
N ALA A 20 6.91 -3.00 -16.01
CA ALA A 20 5.89 -2.32 -15.20
C ALA A 20 5.70 -3.01 -13.85
N ARG A 21 5.58 -4.34 -13.82
CA ARG A 21 5.49 -5.11 -12.57
C ARG A 21 6.72 -4.90 -11.69
N HIS A 22 7.91 -4.96 -12.28
CA HIS A 22 9.15 -4.69 -11.57
C HIS A 22 9.19 -3.27 -10.98
N ALA A 23 8.81 -2.27 -11.76
CA ALA A 23 8.76 -0.87 -11.30
C ALA A 23 7.75 -0.69 -10.15
N VAL A 24 6.55 -1.29 -10.24
CA VAL A 24 5.56 -1.26 -9.16
C VAL A 24 6.09 -1.94 -7.89
N HIS A 25 6.69 -3.12 -8.02
CA HIS A 25 7.28 -3.82 -6.89
C HIS A 25 8.42 -3.00 -6.25
N ALA A 26 9.28 -2.39 -7.07
CA ALA A 26 10.37 -1.54 -6.60
C ALA A 26 9.84 -0.29 -5.88
N ALA A 27 8.82 0.37 -6.42
CA ALA A 27 8.19 1.53 -5.78
C ALA A 27 7.51 1.17 -4.44
N ILE A 28 6.83 0.02 -4.37
CA ILE A 28 6.25 -0.48 -3.12
C ILE A 28 7.37 -0.75 -2.11
N GLY A 29 8.42 -1.47 -2.51
CA GLY A 29 9.58 -1.78 -1.67
C GLY A 29 10.29 -0.53 -1.15
N ALA A 30 10.51 0.46 -2.01
CA ALA A 30 11.11 1.74 -1.63
C ALA A 30 10.25 2.48 -0.60
N GLY A 31 8.92 2.52 -0.77
CA GLY A 31 8.04 3.16 0.20
C GLY A 31 7.94 2.42 1.53
N ILE A 32 8.13 1.09 1.56
CA ILE A 32 8.28 0.34 2.82
C ILE A 32 9.59 0.76 3.51
N ALA A 33 10.71 0.79 2.77
CA ALA A 33 12.02 1.16 3.32
C ALA A 33 12.09 2.61 3.83
N LEU A 34 11.34 3.52 3.18
CA LEU A 34 11.26 4.94 3.55
C LEU A 34 10.11 5.27 4.51
N TYR A 35 9.36 4.26 4.97
CA TYR A 35 8.22 4.45 5.86
C TYR A 35 8.63 5.19 7.14
N ARG A 36 7.94 6.28 7.44
CA ARG A 36 8.12 7.07 8.67
C ARG A 36 6.78 7.20 9.39
N ARG A 37 6.67 6.53 10.54
CA ARG A 37 5.46 6.45 11.35
C ARG A 37 4.80 7.81 11.56
N GLN A 38 5.56 8.79 12.04
CA GLN A 38 5.08 10.11 12.46
C GLN A 38 4.48 10.91 11.29
N THR A 39 4.96 10.71 10.06
CA THR A 39 4.48 11.45 8.89
C THR A 39 3.46 10.67 8.07
N CYS A 40 3.57 9.35 8.04
CA CYS A 40 2.74 8.50 7.19
C CYS A 40 1.40 8.18 7.87
N LEU A 41 1.41 7.75 9.13
CA LEU A 41 0.19 7.27 9.79
C LEU A 41 -0.92 8.32 9.95
N PRO A 42 -0.66 9.61 10.26
CA PRO A 42 -1.72 10.61 10.39
C PRO A 42 -2.58 10.78 9.13
N ARG A 43 -2.02 10.46 7.95
CA ARG A 43 -2.73 10.52 6.66
C ARG A 43 -3.57 9.27 6.37
N LEU A 44 -3.32 8.19 7.09
CA LEU A 44 -3.89 6.87 6.83
C LEU A 44 -4.92 6.46 7.87
N LEU A 45 -4.66 6.78 9.14
CA LEU A 45 -5.47 6.41 10.29
C LEU A 45 -5.72 7.64 11.18
N PRO A 46 -6.92 7.76 11.77
CA PRO A 46 -7.19 8.78 12.79
C PRO A 46 -6.53 8.35 14.11
N LEU A 47 -5.28 8.74 14.32
CA LEU A 47 -4.49 8.45 15.53
C LEU A 47 -4.21 9.74 16.32
N PRO A 48 -4.38 9.75 17.65
CA PRO A 48 -3.92 10.85 18.48
C PRO A 48 -2.38 10.87 18.57
N PRO A 49 -1.75 12.03 18.82
CA PRO A 49 -0.29 12.15 18.94
C PRO A 49 0.35 11.20 19.96
N ALA A 50 -0.32 10.94 21.09
CA ALA A 50 0.17 10.00 22.09
C ALA A 50 0.30 8.56 21.56
N GLU A 51 -0.66 8.09 20.76
CA GLU A 51 -0.61 6.75 20.15
C GLU A 51 0.44 6.69 19.03
N LEU A 52 0.79 7.82 18.41
CA LEU A 52 1.89 7.92 17.43
C LEU A 52 3.28 7.95 18.08
N ALA A 53 3.38 8.41 19.33
CA ALA A 53 4.63 8.47 20.08
C ALA A 53 4.96 7.16 20.80
N ASP A 54 3.95 6.35 21.17
CA ASP A 54 4.14 5.07 21.86
C ASP A 54 4.75 4.03 20.92
N GLU A 55 6.06 3.81 20.98
CA GLU A 55 6.80 2.87 20.11
C GLU A 55 6.87 1.43 20.65
N SER A 56 6.12 1.13 21.72
CA SER A 56 6.05 -0.21 22.27
C SER A 56 5.50 -1.24 21.27
N ASP A 57 5.92 -2.49 21.40
CA ASP A 57 5.38 -3.60 20.60
C ASP A 57 3.86 -3.74 20.73
N ALA A 58 3.32 -3.46 21.91
CA ALA A 58 1.89 -3.48 22.15
C ALA A 58 1.16 -2.41 21.31
N ALA A 59 1.66 -1.18 21.30
CA ALA A 59 1.12 -0.12 20.44
C ALA A 59 1.26 -0.47 18.96
N ARG A 60 2.41 -1.01 18.57
CA ARG A 60 2.68 -1.42 17.20
C ARG A 60 1.72 -2.50 16.71
N ARG A 61 1.47 -3.53 17.52
CA ARG A 61 0.47 -4.58 17.23
C ARG A 61 -0.94 -3.99 17.04
N ARG A 62 -1.34 -3.02 17.86
CA ARG A 62 -2.63 -2.31 17.70
C ARG A 62 -2.69 -1.55 16.37
N ILE A 63 -1.63 -0.84 16.01
CA ILE A 63 -1.55 -0.10 14.74
C ILE A 63 -1.60 -1.05 13.55
N VAL A 64 -0.83 -2.14 13.57
CA VAL A 64 -0.86 -3.18 12.52
C VAL A 64 -2.27 -3.74 12.32
N ALA A 65 -3.00 -4.02 13.41
CA ALA A 65 -4.38 -4.49 13.33
C ALA A 65 -5.32 -3.45 12.68
N ARG A 66 -5.15 -2.16 12.99
CA ARG A 66 -5.93 -1.07 12.39
C ARG A 66 -5.61 -0.88 10.90
N LEU A 67 -4.33 -0.93 10.52
CA LEU A 67 -3.88 -0.88 9.13
C LEU A 67 -4.45 -2.06 8.33
N ALA A 68 -4.46 -3.27 8.88
CA ALA A 68 -5.05 -4.44 8.24
C ALA A 68 -6.57 -4.27 7.96
N ARG A 69 -7.31 -3.69 8.91
CA ARG A 69 -8.74 -3.38 8.73
C ARG A 69 -8.95 -2.32 7.65
N ALA A 70 -8.17 -1.25 7.66
CA ALA A 70 -8.24 -0.18 6.66
C ALA A 70 -7.89 -0.71 5.26
N LEU A 71 -6.85 -1.53 5.12
CA LEU A 71 -6.49 -2.23 3.87
C LEU A 71 -7.63 -3.08 3.34
N ARG A 72 -8.26 -3.88 4.21
CA ARG A 72 -9.39 -4.71 3.82
C ARG A 72 -10.54 -3.85 3.31
N ALA A 73 -10.88 -2.77 4.00
CA ALA A 73 -11.93 -1.85 3.57
C ALA A 73 -11.63 -1.18 2.21
N GLU A 74 -10.39 -0.73 1.99
CA GLU A 74 -9.93 -0.16 0.71
C GLU A 74 -10.02 -1.19 -0.43
N ARG A 75 -9.56 -2.42 -0.17
CA ARG A 75 -9.65 -3.53 -1.14
C ARG A 75 -11.11 -3.86 -1.48
N MET A 76 -12.00 -3.86 -0.50
CA MET A 76 -13.43 -4.10 -0.74
C MET A 76 -14.05 -3.00 -1.60
N ARG A 77 -13.72 -1.73 -1.36
CA ARG A 77 -14.14 -0.61 -2.23
C ARG A 77 -13.65 -0.78 -3.67
N GLY A 78 -12.38 -1.13 -3.85
CA GLY A 78 -11.83 -1.39 -5.19
C GLY A 78 -12.53 -2.54 -5.92
N ARG A 79 -12.83 -3.64 -5.22
CA ARG A 79 -13.59 -4.78 -5.79
C ARG A 79 -15.03 -4.43 -6.16
N ALA A 80 -15.65 -3.51 -5.42
CA ALA A 80 -17.01 -3.05 -5.68
C ALA A 80 -17.07 -1.97 -6.78
N GLY A 81 -15.93 -1.53 -7.34
CA GLY A 81 -15.88 -0.37 -8.23
C GLY A 81 -16.35 0.92 -7.55
N HIS A 82 -16.25 0.98 -6.23
CA HIS A 82 -16.79 2.09 -5.45
C HIS A 82 -15.99 3.37 -5.74
N TRP A 83 -16.68 4.49 -5.94
CA TRP A 83 -16.08 5.76 -6.35
C TRP A 83 -15.04 6.32 -5.37
N THR A 84 -15.14 5.98 -4.07
CA THR A 84 -14.13 6.35 -3.05
C THR A 84 -12.93 5.42 -2.99
N TYR A 85 -12.82 4.43 -3.87
CA TYR A 85 -11.60 3.62 -3.94
C TYR A 85 -10.42 4.50 -4.38
N ASP A 86 -9.33 4.43 -3.62
CA ASP A 86 -8.10 5.16 -3.92
C ASP A 86 -6.90 4.19 -3.93
N LEU A 87 -6.32 4.01 -5.12
CA LEU A 87 -5.13 3.16 -5.33
C LEU A 87 -3.91 3.69 -4.58
N ASN A 88 -3.71 5.00 -4.52
CA ASN A 88 -2.58 5.60 -3.80
C ASN A 88 -2.73 5.36 -2.29
N ARG A 89 -3.95 5.53 -1.77
CA ARG A 89 -4.26 5.17 -0.38
C ARG A 89 -4.04 3.69 -0.11
N HIS A 90 -4.42 2.80 -1.03
CA HIS A 90 -4.17 1.36 -0.91
C HIS A 90 -2.66 1.06 -0.79
N ILE A 91 -1.85 1.62 -1.70
CA ILE A 91 -0.40 1.43 -1.69
C ILE A 91 0.22 1.97 -0.40
N ALA A 92 -0.17 3.16 0.03
CA ALA A 92 0.34 3.77 1.26
C ALA A 92 -0.05 2.98 2.53
N LEU A 93 -1.29 2.46 2.59
CA LEU A 93 -1.72 1.56 3.66
C LEU A 93 -0.90 0.27 3.69
N HIS A 94 -0.57 -0.29 2.52
CA HIS A 94 0.25 -1.51 2.42
C HIS A 94 1.68 -1.25 2.89
N GLN A 95 2.28 -0.15 2.44
CA GLN A 95 3.64 0.24 2.84
C GLN A 95 3.74 0.46 4.35
N ALA A 96 2.78 1.17 4.94
CA ALA A 96 2.74 1.37 6.40
C ALA A 96 2.53 0.07 7.17
N TYR A 97 1.66 -0.82 6.68
CA TYR A 97 1.40 -2.13 7.31
C TYR A 97 2.66 -2.99 7.37
N GLU A 98 3.38 -3.10 6.24
CA GLU A 98 4.63 -3.85 6.20
C GLU A 98 5.73 -3.18 7.02
N GLY A 99 5.84 -1.84 6.97
CA GLY A 99 6.77 -1.08 7.79
C GLY A 99 6.59 -1.36 9.28
N GLU A 100 5.37 -1.27 9.81
CA GLU A 100 5.09 -1.57 11.22
C GLU A 100 5.29 -3.06 11.57
N ARG A 101 5.00 -3.98 10.63
CA ARG A 101 5.19 -5.41 10.85
C ARG A 101 6.65 -5.84 10.91
N GLN A 102 7.53 -5.21 10.13
CA GLN A 102 8.95 -5.55 10.12
C GLN A 102 9.60 -5.33 11.49
N HIS A 103 9.17 -4.30 12.22
CA HIS A 103 9.64 -4.02 13.58
C HIS A 103 9.16 -5.02 14.64
N LEU A 104 8.14 -5.84 14.33
CA LEU A 104 7.62 -6.87 15.23
C LEU A 104 8.19 -8.26 14.95
N ARG A 105 9.05 -8.40 13.94
CA ARG A 105 9.72 -9.66 13.64
C ARG A 105 10.92 -9.80 14.59
N PRO A 106 11.15 -11.00 15.16
CA PRO A 106 12.32 -11.26 16.00
C PRO A 106 13.62 -11.15 15.21
#